data_AF-A0A183TWL4-F1
#
_entry.id   AF-A0A183TWL4-F1
#
_cell.length_a   1.000
_cell.length_b   1.000
_cell.length_c   1.000
_cell.angle_alpha   90.00
_cell.angle_beta   90.00
_cell.angle_gamma   90.00
#
_symmetry.space_group_name_H-M   'P 1'
#
loop_
_entity.id
_entity.type
_entity.pdbx_description
1 polymer ?
#
loop_
_entity_poly.entity_id
_entity_poly.type
_entity_poly.pdbx_seq_one_letter_code
_entity_poly.pdbx_strand_id
1 'polypeptide(L)'
;LVAAPTVFNVSKKRSDLGRLHPVVELGWPQELAPPLDRLCSICKMFENWLAANKDNVIVVHCKGGRSRAAIVVAAYMHYIMICSSEESVADRFAMQRFSERFLGADAQPSHKRYVNYFASLLSGRTKINPSTIYLHQIALCNFSPRNVLFKIYERMQPVQIRERTVFDFDDLPVRGDILVKCFQRTATSERSPFFRCQFNTCTFDLSKRDGRVFTLQFHKDELDVIFNGKTAFHLRVTFILLNSHSSKIMCQKFFLLGSVFTEWMRCYLCTDELTTFFFG
;
A
#
# COMPACT_ATOMS: atom_id res chain seq x y z
N LEU A 1 19.35 31.14 -13.40
CA LEU A 1 18.09 30.56 -13.91
C LEU A 1 17.39 29.93 -12.72
N VAL A 2 16.22 30.43 -12.32
CA VAL A 2 15.43 29.74 -11.28
C VAL A 2 15.10 28.35 -11.82
N ALA A 3 15.49 27.30 -11.10
CA ALA A 3 15.21 25.94 -11.55
C ALA A 3 13.69 25.78 -11.69
N ALA A 4 13.24 25.35 -12.86
CA ALA A 4 11.83 25.11 -13.10
C ALA A 4 11.40 23.87 -12.28
N PRO A 5 10.30 23.94 -11.51
CA PRO A 5 9.83 22.80 -10.75
C PRO A 5 9.37 21.67 -11.68
N THR A 6 9.47 20.42 -11.19
CA THR A 6 8.79 19.28 -11.82
C THR A 6 7.52 18.95 -11.04
N VAL A 7 6.42 18.74 -11.77
CA VAL A 7 5.11 18.40 -11.19
C VAL A 7 4.93 16.90 -11.17
N PHE A 8 4.78 16.34 -9.97
CA PHE A 8 4.44 14.93 -9.77
C PHE A 8 2.94 14.82 -9.50
N ASN A 9 2.18 14.43 -10.54
CA ASN A 9 0.73 14.28 -10.43
C ASN A 9 0.38 12.91 -9.85
N VAL A 10 -0.14 12.89 -8.62
CA VAL A 10 -0.59 11.66 -7.94
C VAL A 10 -2.11 11.44 -8.09
N SER A 11 -2.75 12.15 -9.01
CA SER A 11 -4.16 11.97 -9.38
C SER A 11 -4.30 11.50 -10.83
N LYS A 12 -5.54 11.34 -11.32
CA LYS A 12 -5.79 10.94 -12.72
C LYS A 12 -5.03 11.88 -13.67
N LYS A 13 -4.50 11.33 -14.76
CA LYS A 13 -3.77 12.06 -15.81
C LYS A 13 -4.53 13.31 -16.25
N ARG A 14 -3.80 14.41 -16.43
CA ARG A 14 -4.35 15.73 -16.78
C ARG A 14 -3.47 16.42 -17.82
N SER A 15 -4.01 16.63 -19.01
CA SER A 15 -3.29 17.26 -20.12
C SER A 15 -3.00 18.74 -19.89
N ASP A 16 -3.74 19.42 -19.02
CA ASP A 16 -3.57 20.84 -18.72
C ASP A 16 -2.36 21.15 -17.82
N LEU A 17 -1.90 20.19 -17.01
CA LEU A 17 -0.76 20.40 -16.10
C LEU A 17 0.56 20.57 -16.86
N GLY A 18 0.70 19.92 -18.02
CA GLY A 18 1.92 19.94 -18.83
C GLY A 18 2.16 21.24 -19.61
N ARG A 19 1.29 22.25 -19.45
CA ARG A 19 1.38 23.52 -20.18
C ARG A 19 2.48 24.44 -19.67
N LEU A 20 2.84 24.34 -18.39
CA LEU A 20 3.78 25.26 -17.73
C LEU A 20 5.05 24.56 -17.25
N HIS A 21 4.95 23.30 -16.82
CA HIS A 21 6.06 22.55 -16.25
C HIS A 21 6.01 21.09 -16.70
N PRO A 22 7.16 20.38 -16.72
CA PRO A 22 7.19 18.94 -16.91
C PRO A 22 6.31 18.22 -15.87
N VAL A 23 5.54 17.23 -16.33
CA VAL A 23 4.63 16.46 -15.48
C VAL A 23 4.98 14.99 -15.52
N VAL A 24 5.16 14.41 -14.32
CA VAL A 24 5.27 12.96 -14.12
C VAL A 24 3.92 12.45 -13.61
N GLU A 25 3.33 11.52 -14.35
CA GLU A 25 1.99 10.98 -14.08
C GLU A 25 2.06 9.69 -13.24
N LEU A 26 1.67 9.77 -11.98
CA LEU A 26 1.85 8.70 -10.97
C LEU A 26 0.54 8.30 -10.26
N GLY A 27 -0.61 8.80 -10.71
CA GLY A 27 -1.84 8.75 -9.93
C GLY A 27 -2.56 7.41 -9.84
N TRP A 28 -3.30 7.26 -8.74
CA TRP A 28 -4.16 6.13 -8.42
C TRP A 28 -5.52 6.63 -7.91
N PRO A 29 -6.56 5.77 -7.75
CA PRO A 29 -7.87 6.19 -7.24
C PRO A 29 -7.79 6.85 -5.86
N GLN A 30 -8.60 7.87 -5.62
CA GLN A 30 -8.51 8.71 -4.42
C GLN A 30 -8.86 7.95 -3.13
N GLU A 31 -9.75 6.98 -3.23
CA GLU A 31 -10.32 6.24 -2.10
C GLU A 31 -9.45 5.06 -1.66
N LEU A 32 -8.32 4.84 -2.32
CA LEU A 32 -7.46 3.67 -2.17
C LEU A 32 -6.02 4.07 -1.83
N ALA A 33 -5.35 3.21 -1.07
CA ALA A 33 -3.92 3.29 -0.89
C ALA A 33 -3.19 2.87 -2.19
N PRO A 34 -2.07 3.54 -2.54
CA PRO A 34 -1.24 3.13 -3.67
C PRO A 34 -0.53 1.80 -3.38
N PRO A 35 -0.23 0.99 -4.40
CA PRO A 35 0.72 -0.12 -4.28
C PRO A 35 2.07 0.30 -3.66
N LEU A 36 2.73 -0.61 -2.93
CA LEU A 36 3.98 -0.29 -2.22
C LEU A 36 5.15 0.02 -3.17
N ASP A 37 5.22 -0.65 -4.32
CA ASP A 37 6.22 -0.42 -5.37
C ASP A 37 6.09 1.01 -5.96
N ARG A 38 4.88 1.54 -6.03
CA ARG A 38 4.62 2.91 -6.44
C ARG A 38 5.16 3.93 -5.43
N LEU A 39 4.98 3.70 -4.12
CA LEU A 39 5.56 4.57 -3.09
C LEU A 39 7.09 4.61 -3.20
N CYS A 40 7.72 3.45 -3.37
CA CYS A 40 9.15 3.36 -3.58
C CYS A 40 9.61 4.13 -4.83
N SER A 41 8.92 3.91 -5.96
CA SER A 41 9.24 4.59 -7.22
C SER A 41 9.16 6.11 -7.06
N ILE A 42 8.12 6.61 -6.39
CA ILE A 42 7.96 8.05 -6.13
C ILE A 42 9.11 8.58 -5.27
N CYS A 43 9.48 7.90 -4.19
CA CYS A 43 10.57 8.33 -3.31
C CYS A 43 11.91 8.40 -4.05
N LYS A 44 12.24 7.39 -4.87
CA LYS A 44 13.45 7.40 -5.70
C LYS A 44 13.44 8.52 -6.74
N MET A 45 12.30 8.78 -7.36
CA MET A 45 12.18 9.89 -8.31
C MET A 45 12.36 11.25 -7.63
N PHE A 46 11.89 11.39 -6.39
CA PHE A 46 12.07 12.60 -5.59
C PHE A 46 13.55 12.81 -5.24
N GLU A 47 14.20 11.77 -4.70
CA GLU A 47 15.62 11.77 -4.38
C GLU A 47 16.47 12.13 -5.61
N ASN A 48 16.28 11.42 -6.73
CA ASN A 48 17.03 11.67 -7.96
C ASN A 48 16.82 13.10 -8.48
N TRP A 49 15.60 13.62 -8.41
CA TRP A 49 15.29 14.98 -8.84
C TRP A 49 15.98 16.02 -7.94
N LEU A 50 15.93 15.86 -6.63
CA LEU A 50 16.54 16.80 -5.68
C LEU A 50 18.07 16.72 -5.70
N ALA A 51 18.64 15.53 -5.87
CA ALA A 51 20.09 15.33 -5.97
C ALA A 51 20.69 15.91 -7.26
N ALA A 52 19.91 16.00 -8.35
CA ALA A 52 20.39 16.50 -9.62
C ALA A 52 20.77 17.99 -9.59
N ASN A 53 20.10 18.81 -8.76
CA ASN A 53 20.42 20.22 -8.57
C ASN A 53 19.81 20.73 -7.26
N LYS A 54 20.61 21.43 -6.43
CA LYS A 54 20.19 22.03 -5.16
C LYS A 54 19.01 23.01 -5.26
N ASP A 55 18.80 23.62 -6.43
CA ASP A 55 17.72 24.56 -6.67
C ASP A 55 16.42 23.85 -7.12
N ASN A 56 16.46 22.53 -7.35
CA ASN A 56 15.30 21.77 -7.83
C ASN A 56 14.18 21.72 -6.79
N VAL A 57 12.95 21.92 -7.27
CA VAL A 57 11.74 21.89 -6.44
C VAL A 57 10.78 20.82 -6.96
N ILE A 58 10.20 20.07 -6.02
CA ILE A 58 9.15 19.08 -6.28
C ILE A 58 7.79 19.70 -6.01
N VAL A 59 6.87 19.57 -6.96
CA VAL A 59 5.46 19.96 -6.78
C VAL A 59 4.58 18.72 -6.81
N VAL A 60 4.01 18.34 -5.67
CA VAL A 60 3.06 17.21 -5.58
C VAL A 60 1.65 17.70 -5.88
N HIS A 61 1.11 17.32 -7.03
CA HIS A 61 -0.26 17.67 -7.42
C HIS A 61 -1.24 16.53 -7.13
N CYS A 62 -2.36 16.85 -6.48
CA CYS A 62 -3.47 15.93 -6.27
C CYS A 62 -4.82 16.64 -6.44
N LYS A 63 -5.66 16.18 -7.37
CA LYS A 63 -7.06 16.63 -7.51
C LYS A 63 -7.96 16.00 -6.43
N GLY A 64 -9.02 16.69 -6.00
CA GLY A 64 -10.11 16.08 -5.22
C GLY A 64 -9.83 15.89 -3.71
N GLY A 65 -8.66 16.32 -3.22
CA GLY A 65 -8.31 16.24 -1.80
C GLY A 65 -6.79 16.23 -1.61
N ARG A 66 -6.34 16.11 -0.35
CA ARG A 66 -4.92 16.11 0.01
C ARG A 66 -4.41 14.77 0.54
N SER A 67 -5.28 13.76 0.67
CA SER A 67 -4.92 12.44 1.20
C SER A 67 -3.78 11.78 0.41
N ARG A 68 -3.87 11.71 -0.94
CA ARG A 68 -2.81 11.10 -1.76
C ARG A 68 -1.49 11.84 -1.67
N ALA A 69 -1.52 13.17 -1.66
CA ALA A 69 -0.32 13.97 -1.44
C ALA A 69 0.28 13.68 -0.06
N ALA A 70 -0.55 13.56 0.98
CA ALA A 70 -0.09 13.23 2.32
C ALA A 70 0.50 11.81 2.42
N ILE A 71 -0.03 10.83 1.68
CA ILE A 71 0.58 9.48 1.57
C ILE A 71 1.99 9.59 1.01
N VAL A 72 2.18 10.35 -0.06
CA VAL A 72 3.50 10.54 -0.68
C VAL A 72 4.45 11.28 0.24
N VAL A 73 3.99 12.38 0.84
CA VAL A 73 4.81 13.16 1.78
C VAL A 73 5.22 12.31 2.98
N ALA A 74 4.30 11.54 3.57
CA ALA A 74 4.62 10.65 4.70
C ALA A 74 5.59 9.53 4.29
N ALA A 75 5.39 8.91 3.12
CA ALA A 75 6.29 7.88 2.61
C ALA A 75 7.70 8.45 2.35
N TYR A 76 7.79 9.63 1.72
CA TYR A 76 9.06 10.28 1.44
C TYR A 76 9.76 10.74 2.72
N MET A 77 9.02 11.27 3.69
CA MET A 77 9.55 11.59 5.02
C MET A 77 10.16 10.36 5.70
N HIS A 78 9.49 9.20 5.66
CA HIS A 78 10.09 7.95 6.17
C HIS A 78 11.30 7.50 5.34
N TYR A 79 11.29 7.75 4.03
CA TYR A 79 12.40 7.41 3.13
C TYR A 79 13.68 8.14 3.52
N ILE A 80 13.63 9.46 3.56
CA ILE A 80 14.79 10.30 3.89
C ILE A 80 15.28 10.10 5.33
N MET A 81 14.39 9.81 6.29
CA MET A 81 14.80 9.45 7.66
C MET A 81 15.68 8.20 7.75
N ILE A 82 15.56 7.28 6.80
CA ILE A 82 16.28 6.00 6.82
C ILE A 82 17.44 6.02 5.81
N CYS A 83 17.23 6.61 4.64
CA CYS A 83 18.14 6.51 3.50
C CYS A 83 19.00 7.77 3.27
N SER A 84 18.66 8.93 3.84
CA SER A 84 19.39 10.18 3.62
C SER A 84 20.19 10.60 4.85
N SER A 85 21.40 11.12 4.65
CA SER A 85 22.28 11.66 5.70
C SER A 85 22.13 13.17 5.91
N GLU A 86 21.58 13.90 4.94
CA GLU A 86 21.46 15.36 4.96
C GLU A 86 19.99 15.78 4.90
N GLU A 87 19.40 16.07 6.07
CA GLU A 87 18.03 16.59 6.13
C GLU A 87 17.90 17.71 7.17
N SER A 88 17.16 18.76 6.81
CA SER A 88 16.80 19.85 7.71
C SER A 88 15.66 19.43 8.65
N VAL A 89 15.82 19.69 9.95
CA VAL A 89 14.79 19.46 10.98
C VAL A 89 13.47 20.18 10.65
N ALA A 90 13.55 21.37 10.02
CA ALA A 90 12.39 22.17 9.66
C ALA A 90 11.53 21.49 8.57
N ASP A 91 12.18 20.88 7.58
CA ASP A 91 11.49 20.19 6.48
C ASP A 91 10.76 18.95 7.01
N ARG A 92 11.41 18.20 7.90
CA ARG A 92 10.81 17.05 8.58
C ARG A 92 9.57 17.44 9.39
N PHE A 93 9.64 18.53 10.16
CA PHE A 93 8.50 19.00 10.96
C PHE A 93 7.32 19.42 10.06
N ALA A 94 7.58 20.11 8.96
CA ALA A 94 6.56 20.51 8.01
C ALA A 94 5.89 19.28 7.33
N MET A 95 6.69 18.31 6.90
CA MET A 95 6.21 17.06 6.31
C MET A 95 5.37 16.24 7.30
N GLN A 96 5.82 16.14 8.55
CA GLN A 96 5.09 15.45 9.61
C GLN A 96 3.74 16.12 9.87
N ARG A 97 3.71 17.43 10.10
CA ARG A 97 2.47 18.18 10.37
C ARG A 97 1.48 18.09 9.20
N PHE A 98 1.96 18.17 7.97
CA PHE A 98 1.12 17.99 6.78
C PHE A 98 0.54 16.58 6.72
N SER A 99 1.37 15.57 6.95
CA SER A 99 0.96 14.17 6.96
C SER A 99 -0.07 13.88 8.04
N GLU A 100 0.17 14.28 9.29
CA GLU A 100 -0.76 14.10 10.41
C GLU A 100 -2.11 14.78 10.15
N ARG A 101 -2.12 15.96 9.52
CA ARG A 101 -3.36 16.67 9.20
C ARG A 101 -4.26 15.92 8.21
N PHE A 102 -3.69 15.17 7.26
CA PHE A 102 -4.44 14.53 6.17
C PHE A 102 -4.42 12.99 6.22
N LEU A 103 -3.60 12.42 7.11
CA LEU A 103 -3.50 10.99 7.43
C LEU A 103 -3.76 10.67 8.91
N GLY A 104 -4.29 11.62 9.67
CA GLY A 104 -4.62 11.45 11.09
C GLY A 104 -5.86 10.59 11.35
N ALA A 105 -6.61 10.92 12.40
CA ALA A 105 -7.75 10.14 12.87
C ALA A 105 -8.80 9.89 11.76
N ASP A 106 -9.13 10.94 10.99
CA ASP A 106 -10.19 10.90 9.96
C ASP A 106 -9.77 10.28 8.61
N ALA A 107 -8.53 9.82 8.50
CA ALA A 107 -8.04 9.21 7.27
C ALA A 107 -8.44 7.74 7.16
N GLN A 108 -8.65 7.29 5.91
CA GLN A 108 -8.96 5.90 5.61
C GLN A 108 -7.90 4.97 6.21
N PRO A 109 -8.30 3.93 6.96
CA PRO A 109 -7.37 3.00 7.59
C PRO A 109 -6.36 2.37 6.62
N SER A 110 -6.77 2.03 5.39
CA SER A 110 -5.85 1.47 4.39
C SER A 110 -4.74 2.45 3.99
N HIS A 111 -5.00 3.76 3.96
CA HIS A 111 -3.95 4.75 3.68
C HIS A 111 -2.87 4.73 4.76
N LYS A 112 -3.28 4.76 6.04
CA LYS A 112 -2.37 4.70 7.19
C LYS A 112 -1.58 3.39 7.19
N ARG A 113 -2.27 2.28 6.95
CA ARG A 113 -1.68 0.94 6.89
C ARG A 113 -0.57 0.83 5.85
N TYR A 114 -0.76 1.36 4.64
CA TYR A 114 0.24 1.27 3.57
C TYR A 114 1.46 2.16 3.81
N VAL A 115 1.28 3.35 4.43
CA VAL A 115 2.42 4.17 4.88
C VAL A 115 3.22 3.41 5.95
N ASN A 116 2.55 2.79 6.91
CA ASN A 116 3.20 2.00 7.96
C ASN A 116 3.91 0.75 7.41
N TYR A 117 3.31 0.06 6.44
CA TYR A 117 3.93 -1.04 5.72
C TYR A 117 5.20 -0.60 5.01
N PHE A 118 5.14 0.52 4.27
CA PHE A 118 6.30 1.07 3.59
C PHE A 118 7.43 1.40 4.58
N ALA A 119 7.12 2.11 5.67
CA ALA A 119 8.11 2.46 6.70
C ALA A 119 8.72 1.24 7.40
N SER A 120 7.92 0.20 7.66
CA SER A 120 8.37 -1.02 8.35
C SER A 120 9.20 -1.93 7.46
N LEU A 121 8.89 -1.99 6.16
CA LEU A 121 9.72 -2.65 5.16
C LEU A 121 11.05 -1.91 4.99
N LEU A 122 11.01 -0.57 4.88
CA LEU A 122 12.21 0.24 4.68
C LEU A 122 13.18 0.17 5.86
N SER A 123 12.65 0.14 7.09
CA SER A 123 13.46 0.02 8.32
C SER A 123 13.91 -1.42 8.63
N GLY A 124 13.56 -2.40 7.81
CA GLY A 124 13.86 -3.82 8.05
C GLY A 124 13.11 -4.45 9.22
N ARG A 125 12.21 -3.71 9.91
CA ARG A 125 11.37 -4.23 11.01
C ARG A 125 10.44 -5.35 10.53
N THR A 126 10.05 -5.32 9.26
CA THR A 126 9.27 -6.37 8.61
C THR A 126 10.09 -7.03 7.53
N LYS A 127 10.34 -8.34 7.65
CA LYS A 127 10.95 -9.13 6.59
C LYS A 127 9.93 -9.43 5.50
N ILE A 128 10.36 -9.32 4.24
CA ILE A 128 9.52 -9.67 3.08
C ILE A 128 9.24 -11.17 3.12
N ASN A 129 7.97 -11.54 3.10
CA ASN A 129 7.55 -12.91 2.89
C ASN A 129 7.42 -13.20 1.38
N PRO A 130 8.23 -14.10 0.80
CA PRO A 130 8.15 -14.45 -0.62
C PRO A 130 7.09 -15.51 -0.93
N SER A 131 6.52 -16.15 0.10
CA SER A 131 5.64 -17.31 -0.06
C SER A 131 4.29 -16.92 -0.66
N THR A 132 3.75 -17.80 -1.50
CA THR A 132 2.37 -17.66 -1.99
C THR A 132 1.41 -17.90 -0.82
N ILE A 133 0.48 -16.97 -0.65
CA ILE A 133 -0.58 -17.06 0.34
C ILE A 133 -1.86 -17.45 -0.38
N TYR A 134 -2.67 -18.29 0.25
CA TYR A 134 -3.96 -18.71 -0.28
C TYR A 134 -5.05 -18.14 0.62
N LEU A 135 -6.01 -17.43 0.03
CA LEU A 135 -7.21 -17.02 0.73
C LEU A 135 -8.18 -18.20 0.73
N HIS A 136 -8.38 -18.77 1.92
CA HIS A 136 -9.31 -19.85 2.13
C HIS A 136 -10.71 -19.30 2.38
N GLN A 137 -10.86 -18.40 3.37
CA GLN A 137 -12.19 -17.93 3.77
C GLN A 137 -12.17 -16.48 4.27
N ILE A 138 -13.28 -15.77 4.07
CA ILE A 138 -13.60 -14.52 4.79
C ILE A 138 -14.74 -14.79 5.78
N ALA A 139 -14.51 -14.52 7.06
CA ALA A 139 -15.52 -14.61 8.10
C ALA A 139 -15.93 -13.21 8.56
N LEU A 140 -17.25 -13.01 8.72
CA LEU A 140 -17.84 -11.77 9.20
C LEU A 140 -18.50 -12.00 10.55
N CYS A 141 -18.04 -11.30 11.59
CA CYS A 141 -18.58 -11.38 12.94
C CYS A 141 -19.34 -10.11 13.30
N ASN A 142 -20.45 -10.26 14.05
CA ASN A 142 -21.34 -9.15 14.43
C ASN A 142 -21.82 -8.34 13.22
N PHE A 143 -22.18 -9.08 12.16
CA PHE A 143 -22.50 -8.55 10.85
C PHE A 143 -24.00 -8.68 10.59
N SER A 144 -24.68 -7.55 10.40
CA SER A 144 -26.13 -7.51 10.18
C SER A 144 -26.57 -7.80 8.74
N PRO A 145 -25.88 -7.34 7.68
CA PRO A 145 -26.31 -7.63 6.31
C PRO A 145 -26.22 -9.13 5.99
N ARG A 146 -27.32 -9.75 5.55
CA ARG A 146 -27.33 -11.20 5.26
C ARG A 146 -26.81 -11.56 3.87
N ASN A 147 -26.89 -10.63 2.92
CA ASN A 147 -26.52 -10.84 1.52
C ASN A 147 -25.44 -9.84 1.11
N VAL A 148 -24.20 -10.31 1.04
CA VAL A 148 -23.06 -9.50 0.59
C VAL A 148 -22.31 -10.13 -0.56
N LEU A 149 -21.71 -9.25 -1.35
CA LEU A 149 -20.83 -9.58 -2.46
C LEU A 149 -19.42 -9.13 -2.12
N PHE A 150 -18.46 -10.05 -2.24
CA PHE A 150 -17.04 -9.72 -2.24
C PHE A 150 -16.50 -9.60 -3.65
N LYS A 151 -15.67 -8.58 -3.87
CA LYS A 151 -14.79 -8.46 -5.03
C LYS A 151 -13.35 -8.35 -4.54
N ILE A 152 -12.50 -9.27 -4.96
CA ILE A 152 -11.08 -9.32 -4.62
C ILE A 152 -10.27 -8.87 -5.82
N TYR A 153 -9.30 -8.01 -5.55
CA TYR A 153 -8.38 -7.47 -6.54
C TYR A 153 -6.94 -7.70 -6.08
N GLU A 154 -6.09 -8.10 -7.01
CA GLU A 154 -4.63 -8.12 -6.86
C GLU A 154 -4.07 -7.03 -7.75
N ARG A 155 -3.23 -6.14 -7.21
CA ARG A 155 -2.64 -5.00 -7.95
C ARG A 155 -3.68 -4.22 -8.77
N MET A 156 -4.85 -3.98 -8.17
CA MET A 156 -5.99 -3.28 -8.79
C MET A 156 -6.71 -4.02 -9.93
N GLN A 157 -6.33 -5.26 -10.23
CA GLN A 157 -7.01 -6.12 -11.20
C GLN A 157 -7.94 -7.10 -10.50
N PRO A 158 -9.19 -7.27 -10.95
CA PRO A 158 -10.13 -8.19 -10.32
C PRO A 158 -9.66 -9.64 -10.50
N VAL A 159 -9.60 -10.40 -9.40
CA VAL A 159 -9.20 -11.82 -9.41
C VAL A 159 -10.39 -12.72 -9.13
N GLN A 160 -11.27 -12.33 -8.20
CA GLN A 160 -12.41 -13.16 -7.81
C GLN A 160 -13.59 -12.31 -7.36
N ILE A 161 -14.80 -12.78 -7.71
CA ILE A 161 -16.07 -12.21 -7.27
C ILE A 161 -16.89 -13.34 -6.65
N ARG A 162 -17.37 -13.16 -5.41
CA ARG A 162 -18.15 -14.18 -4.68
C ARG A 162 -19.33 -13.57 -3.95
N GLU A 163 -20.48 -14.25 -4.03
CA GLU A 163 -21.74 -13.87 -3.39
C GLU A 163 -22.39 -15.11 -2.80
N ARG A 164 -22.14 -15.38 -1.52
CA ARG A 164 -22.70 -16.53 -0.77
C ARG A 164 -22.84 -16.17 0.71
N THR A 165 -23.48 -17.01 1.50
CA THR A 165 -23.53 -16.88 2.97
C THR A 165 -22.27 -17.41 3.65
N VAL A 166 -21.57 -18.34 2.99
CA VAL A 166 -20.23 -18.85 3.36
C VAL A 166 -19.24 -18.37 2.31
N PHE A 167 -18.26 -17.58 2.72
CA PHE A 167 -17.28 -16.97 1.81
C PHE A 167 -16.00 -17.80 1.77
N ASP A 168 -16.14 -19.05 1.34
CA ASP A 168 -15.01 -19.87 0.92
C ASP A 168 -14.53 -19.39 -0.47
N PHE A 169 -13.22 -19.33 -0.64
CA PHE A 169 -12.55 -18.85 -1.84
C PHE A 169 -11.81 -19.95 -2.60
N ASP A 170 -11.98 -21.22 -2.19
CA ASP A 170 -11.37 -22.40 -2.82
C ASP A 170 -9.84 -22.28 -2.89
N ASP A 171 -9.23 -21.79 -1.79
CA ASP A 171 -7.80 -21.48 -1.69
C ASP A 171 -7.31 -20.59 -2.85
N LEU A 172 -7.88 -19.38 -2.97
CA LEU A 172 -7.48 -18.44 -4.00
C LEU A 172 -6.03 -17.96 -3.75
N PRO A 173 -5.08 -18.20 -4.66
CA PRO A 173 -3.73 -17.66 -4.51
C PRO A 173 -3.76 -16.14 -4.60
N VAL A 174 -3.11 -15.49 -3.64
CA VAL A 174 -3.03 -14.03 -3.53
C VAL A 174 -1.59 -13.61 -3.20
N ARG A 175 -1.11 -12.56 -3.87
CA ARG A 175 0.25 -12.04 -3.64
C ARG A 175 0.32 -10.52 -3.72
N GLY A 176 1.10 -9.92 -2.81
CA GLY A 176 1.35 -8.48 -2.79
C GLY A 176 0.11 -7.71 -2.36
N ASP A 177 -0.20 -6.63 -3.08
CA ASP A 177 -1.28 -5.70 -2.74
C ASP A 177 -2.66 -6.29 -3.05
N ILE A 178 -3.41 -6.62 -2.00
CA ILE A 178 -4.77 -7.16 -2.09
C ILE A 178 -5.77 -6.11 -1.66
N LEU A 179 -6.80 -5.92 -2.47
CA LEU A 179 -7.95 -5.08 -2.17
C LEU A 179 -9.21 -5.95 -2.14
N VAL A 180 -9.91 -5.90 -1.01
CA VAL A 180 -11.20 -6.58 -0.82
C VAL A 180 -12.27 -5.50 -0.71
N LYS A 181 -13.27 -5.58 -1.59
CA LYS A 181 -14.47 -4.74 -1.55
C LYS A 181 -15.66 -5.59 -1.16
N CYS A 182 -16.34 -5.20 -0.08
CA CYS A 182 -17.60 -5.80 0.34
C CYS A 182 -18.74 -4.87 -0.09
N PHE A 183 -19.76 -5.42 -0.74
CA PHE A 183 -20.98 -4.72 -1.11
C PHE A 183 -22.17 -5.38 -0.41
N GLN A 184 -23.08 -4.58 0.10
CA GLN A 184 -24.34 -5.06 0.67
C GLN A 184 -25.49 -4.79 -0.30
N ARG A 185 -26.50 -5.66 -0.27
CA ARG A 185 -27.77 -5.42 -0.96
C ARG A 185 -28.64 -4.47 -0.13
N THR A 186 -29.09 -3.38 -0.73
CA THR A 186 -30.00 -2.41 -0.11
C THR A 186 -31.44 -2.92 -0.12
N ALA A 187 -32.35 -2.21 0.57
CA ALA A 187 -33.78 -2.49 0.52
C ALA A 187 -34.36 -2.42 -0.91
N THR A 188 -33.77 -1.59 -1.79
CA THR A 188 -34.15 -1.44 -3.20
C THR A 188 -33.53 -2.51 -4.11
N SER A 189 -32.89 -3.55 -3.54
CA SER A 189 -32.12 -4.57 -4.27
C SER A 189 -30.87 -4.08 -5.01
N GLU A 190 -30.51 -2.81 -4.90
CA GLU A 190 -29.25 -2.28 -5.43
C GLU A 190 -28.06 -2.70 -4.56
N ARG A 191 -26.86 -2.66 -5.13
CA ARG A 191 -25.62 -2.93 -4.39
C ARG A 191 -24.93 -1.63 -3.99
N SER A 192 -24.74 -1.44 -2.70
CA SER A 192 -23.94 -0.32 -2.17
C SER A 192 -22.63 -0.82 -1.56
N PRO A 193 -21.52 -0.08 -1.71
CA PRO A 193 -20.28 -0.39 -1.01
C PRO A 193 -20.52 -0.40 0.50
N PHE A 194 -20.20 -1.50 1.16
CA PHE A 194 -20.29 -1.60 2.61
C PHE A 194 -18.94 -1.26 3.26
N PHE A 195 -17.89 -2.01 2.97
CA PHE A 195 -16.53 -1.67 3.39
C PHE A 195 -15.51 -1.95 2.30
N ARG A 196 -14.32 -1.37 2.45
CA ARG A 196 -13.12 -1.80 1.73
C ARG A 196 -12.00 -2.09 2.72
N CYS A 197 -11.10 -2.97 2.32
CA CYS A 197 -9.90 -3.28 3.08
C CYS A 197 -8.76 -3.55 2.09
N GLN A 198 -7.62 -2.91 2.31
CA GLN A 198 -6.39 -3.22 1.59
C GLN A 198 -5.34 -3.75 2.56
N PHE A 199 -4.64 -4.79 2.17
CA PHE A 199 -3.47 -5.30 2.87
C PHE A 199 -2.42 -5.77 1.88
N ASN A 200 -1.19 -6.04 2.34
CA ASN A 200 -0.13 -6.56 1.49
C ASN A 200 0.38 -7.89 2.07
N THR A 201 0.37 -8.95 1.29
CA THR A 201 0.73 -10.30 1.79
C THR A 201 2.21 -10.44 2.12
N CYS A 202 3.07 -9.60 1.55
CA CYS A 202 4.51 -9.62 1.78
C CYS A 202 4.89 -9.11 3.17
N THR A 203 4.00 -8.39 3.87
CA THR A 203 4.27 -7.82 5.19
C THR A 203 3.85 -8.74 6.35
N PHE A 204 3.37 -9.95 6.04
CA PHE A 204 2.98 -10.91 7.07
C PHE A 204 4.21 -11.54 7.72
N ASP A 205 4.34 -11.38 9.03
CA ASP A 205 5.34 -12.11 9.83
C ASP A 205 4.89 -13.56 10.03
N LEU A 206 5.25 -14.41 9.07
CA LEU A 206 4.97 -15.85 9.14
C LEU A 206 5.99 -16.61 9.99
N SER A 207 7.10 -15.97 10.40
CA SER A 207 8.19 -16.65 11.13
C SER A 207 7.79 -17.07 12.55
N LYS A 208 6.74 -16.45 13.10
CA LYS A 208 6.24 -16.71 14.46
C LYS A 208 5.06 -17.67 14.53
N ARG A 209 4.60 -18.19 13.39
CA ARG A 209 3.41 -19.06 13.32
C ARG A 209 3.82 -20.41 12.75
N ASP A 210 3.86 -21.42 13.62
CA ASP A 210 4.16 -22.83 13.28
C ASP A 210 3.02 -23.50 12.48
N GLY A 211 1.95 -22.76 12.18
CA GLY A 211 0.75 -23.26 11.53
C GLY A 211 0.68 -22.93 10.04
N ARG A 212 0.18 -23.90 9.25
CA ARG A 212 -0.21 -23.68 7.84
C ARG A 212 -1.33 -22.65 7.68
N VAL A 213 -2.16 -22.48 8.71
CA VAL A 213 -3.30 -21.56 8.74
C VAL A 213 -2.92 -20.35 9.57
N PHE A 214 -3.19 -19.16 9.04
CA PHE A 214 -3.03 -17.93 9.79
C PHE A 214 -4.20 -16.98 9.51
N THR A 215 -4.62 -16.25 10.54
CA THR A 215 -5.73 -15.31 10.46
C THR A 215 -5.23 -13.88 10.41
N LEU A 216 -5.83 -13.07 9.53
CA LEU A 216 -5.71 -11.63 9.49
C LEU A 216 -7.06 -11.03 9.83
N GLN A 217 -7.14 -10.29 10.93
CA GLN A 217 -8.39 -9.74 11.44
C GLN A 217 -8.37 -8.21 11.36
N PHE A 218 -9.50 -7.63 10.96
CA PHE A 218 -9.72 -6.20 10.98
C PHE A 218 -10.97 -5.87 11.80
N HIS A 219 -10.83 -4.91 12.70
CA HIS A 219 -11.94 -4.30 13.41
C HIS A 219 -12.60 -3.21 12.55
N LYS A 220 -13.79 -2.78 12.95
CA LYS A 220 -14.55 -1.73 12.26
C LYS A 220 -13.71 -0.49 11.94
N ASP A 221 -12.95 0.00 12.92
CA ASP A 221 -12.09 1.18 12.83
C ASP A 221 -10.88 0.99 11.90
N GLU A 222 -10.64 -0.23 11.46
CA GLU A 222 -9.61 -0.59 10.48
C GLU A 222 -10.16 -0.85 9.07
N LEU A 223 -11.47 -0.68 8.87
CA LEU A 223 -12.15 -0.89 7.60
C LEU A 223 -12.54 0.45 6.95
N ASP A 224 -12.07 0.65 5.73
CA ASP A 224 -12.41 1.83 4.93
C ASP A 224 -13.93 1.92 4.73
N VAL A 225 -14.43 3.13 4.48
CA VAL A 225 -15.86 3.49 4.41
C VAL A 225 -16.55 3.55 5.77
N ILE A 226 -16.38 2.54 6.63
CA ILE A 226 -17.18 2.40 7.86
C ILE A 226 -16.46 2.78 9.14
N PHE A 227 -15.14 3.01 9.12
CA PHE A 227 -14.33 3.24 10.32
C PHE A 227 -14.89 4.30 11.28
N ASN A 228 -15.42 5.41 10.74
CA ASN A 228 -16.01 6.51 11.53
C ASN A 228 -17.57 6.51 11.53
N GLY A 229 -18.20 5.48 10.96
CA GLY A 229 -19.67 5.42 10.82
C GLY A 229 -20.40 4.87 12.04
N LYS A 230 -21.74 4.77 11.97
CA LYS A 230 -22.61 4.24 13.04
C LYS A 230 -22.68 2.70 13.12
N THR A 231 -22.00 1.98 12.22
CA THR A 231 -21.94 0.51 12.21
C THR A 231 -21.48 -0.03 13.57
N ALA A 232 -21.96 -1.21 13.98
CA ALA A 232 -21.65 -1.84 15.26
C ALA A 232 -20.14 -1.84 15.57
N PHE A 233 -19.77 -1.33 16.74
CA PHE A 233 -18.38 -1.21 17.19
C PHE A 233 -17.63 -2.55 17.21
N HIS A 234 -18.34 -3.65 17.50
CA HIS A 234 -17.76 -4.99 17.58
C HIS A 234 -17.73 -5.75 16.25
N LEU A 235 -18.04 -5.09 15.12
CA LEU A 235 -17.92 -5.70 13.80
C LEU A 235 -16.46 -6.09 13.54
N ARG A 236 -16.25 -7.33 13.08
CA ARG A 236 -14.93 -7.86 12.73
C ARG A 236 -14.98 -8.62 11.41
N VAL A 237 -13.92 -8.47 10.63
CA VAL A 237 -13.69 -9.21 9.39
C VAL A 237 -12.41 -10.02 9.56
N THR A 238 -12.50 -11.34 9.39
CA THR A 238 -11.36 -12.24 9.53
C THR A 238 -11.08 -12.94 8.21
N PHE A 239 -9.89 -12.76 7.69
CA PHE A 239 -9.36 -13.49 6.54
C PHE A 239 -8.61 -14.72 7.07
N ILE A 240 -9.06 -15.90 6.67
CA ILE A 240 -8.40 -17.18 6.94
C ILE A 240 -7.51 -17.47 5.74
N LEU A 241 -6.21 -17.50 5.99
CA LEU A 241 -5.17 -17.58 4.98
C LEU A 241 -4.34 -18.84 5.20
N LEU A 242 -3.91 -19.48 4.12
CA LEU A 242 -3.02 -20.63 4.15
C LEU A 242 -1.66 -20.25 3.57
N ASN A 243 -0.60 -20.74 4.21
CA ASN A 243 0.75 -20.65 3.69
C ASN A 243 1.11 -21.97 2.98
N SER A 244 1.58 -21.92 1.73
CA SER A 244 2.14 -23.12 1.10
C SER A 244 3.51 -23.42 1.71
N HIS A 245 3.60 -24.41 2.61
CA HIS A 245 4.90 -24.97 3.05
C HIS A 245 5.58 -25.84 1.98
N SER A 246 5.16 -25.81 0.71
CA SER A 246 5.84 -26.56 -0.33
C SER A 246 7.00 -25.74 -0.89
N SER A 247 8.21 -26.22 -0.64
CA SER A 247 9.50 -25.82 -1.23
C SER A 247 9.56 -25.96 -2.76
N LYS A 248 8.44 -25.82 -3.47
CA LYS A 248 8.42 -25.64 -4.91
C LYS A 248 8.46 -24.14 -5.16
N ILE A 249 9.67 -23.65 -5.40
CA ILE A 249 9.92 -22.42 -6.14
C ILE A 249 9.14 -22.55 -7.45
N MET A 250 7.89 -22.11 -7.45
CA MET A 250 7.17 -21.90 -8.68
C MET A 250 7.75 -20.62 -9.25
N CYS A 251 8.78 -20.80 -10.07
CA CYS A 251 9.31 -19.80 -10.99
C CYS A 251 8.21 -19.46 -12.02
N GLN A 252 7.11 -18.85 -11.55
CA GLN A 252 6.16 -18.20 -12.44
C GLN A 252 6.79 -16.89 -12.86
N LYS A 253 7.30 -16.90 -14.10
CA LYS A 253 7.73 -15.75 -14.90
C LYS A 253 6.92 -14.48 -14.59
N PHE A 254 7.41 -13.66 -13.67
CA PHE A 254 7.24 -12.21 -13.64
C PHE A 254 8.45 -11.59 -12.93
N PHE A 255 9.63 -11.97 -13.40
CA PHE A 255 10.78 -11.08 -13.41
C PHE A 255 10.60 -10.16 -14.61
N LEU A 256 10.20 -8.92 -14.35
CA LEU A 256 10.50 -7.71 -15.11
C LEU A 256 9.70 -6.60 -14.41
N LEU A 257 10.36 -6.00 -13.40
CA LEU A 257 10.00 -4.85 -12.53
C LEU A 257 10.10 -5.15 -11.01
N GLY A 258 10.09 -6.42 -10.59
CA GLY A 258 10.17 -6.80 -9.16
C GLY A 258 11.57 -7.05 -8.58
N SER A 259 12.59 -7.26 -9.42
CA SER A 259 13.99 -7.50 -8.95
C SER A 259 14.61 -6.25 -8.33
N VAL A 260 14.17 -5.07 -8.77
CA VAL A 260 14.64 -3.76 -8.28
C VAL A 260 14.19 -3.48 -6.84
N PHE A 261 13.32 -4.29 -6.23
CA PHE A 261 12.87 -4.05 -4.85
C PHE A 261 13.55 -4.97 -3.84
N THR A 262 13.65 -6.28 -4.12
CA THR A 262 14.32 -7.25 -3.24
C THR A 262 15.84 -7.23 -3.31
N GLU A 263 16.41 -6.93 -4.48
CA GLU A 263 17.86 -6.79 -4.66
C GLU A 263 18.34 -5.43 -4.10
N TRP A 264 17.50 -4.39 -4.18
CA TRP A 264 17.78 -3.07 -3.61
C TRP A 264 17.67 -2.99 -2.09
N MET A 265 16.71 -3.65 -1.45
CA MET A 265 16.68 -3.72 0.02
C MET A 265 17.83 -4.57 0.59
N ARG A 266 18.34 -5.55 -0.18
CA ARG A 266 19.57 -6.27 0.19
C ARG A 266 20.81 -5.36 0.11
N CYS A 267 20.88 -4.45 -0.87
CA CYS A 267 22.00 -3.50 -0.97
C CYS A 267 22.05 -2.45 0.16
N TYR A 268 20.94 -2.12 0.82
CA TYR A 268 20.92 -1.13 1.92
C TYR A 268 21.06 -1.72 3.33
N LEU A 269 20.95 -3.05 3.49
CA LEU A 269 21.14 -3.74 4.77
C LEU A 269 22.53 -4.40 4.89
N CYS A 270 23.43 -4.12 3.95
CA CYS A 270 24.77 -4.71 3.90
C CYS A 270 25.84 -3.64 3.64
N THR A 271 25.78 -2.53 4.37
CA THR A 271 26.92 -1.61 4.50
C THR A 271 27.30 -1.50 5.97
N ASP A 272 27.71 -2.64 6.53
CA ASP A 272 28.76 -2.69 7.53
C ASP A 272 29.67 -3.86 7.12
N GLU A 273 30.93 -3.51 6.84
CA GLU A 273 32.08 -4.38 6.54
C GLU A 273 32.21 -5.02 5.13
N LEU A 274 33.19 -4.49 4.39
CA LEU A 274 34.10 -5.18 3.44
C LEU A 274 33.52 -6.29 2.54
N THR A 275 33.38 -6.02 1.23
CA THR A 275 34.13 -6.78 0.21
C THR A 275 34.06 -6.13 -1.19
N THR A 276 35.25 -5.87 -1.73
CA THR A 276 35.57 -5.63 -3.14
C THR A 276 34.94 -6.66 -4.08
N PHE A 277 34.32 -6.21 -5.19
CA PHE A 277 34.27 -6.98 -6.44
C PHE A 277 34.37 -6.06 -7.66
N PHE A 278 35.45 -6.22 -8.41
CA PHE A 278 35.59 -5.80 -9.81
C PHE A 278 34.79 -6.74 -10.70
N PHE A 279 34.12 -6.23 -11.73
CA PHE A 279 33.93 -6.93 -13.00
C PHE A 279 33.63 -5.95 -14.14
N GLY A 280 34.48 -6.00 -15.19
CA GLY A 280 34.20 -5.65 -16.59
C GLY A 280 34.06 -4.17 -16.94
#